data_AF-A0A143HNY2-F1
#
_entry.id   AF-A0A143HNY2-F1
#
_cell.length_a   1.000
_cell.length_b   1.000
_cell.length_c   1.000
_cell.angle_alpha   90.00
_cell.angle_beta   90.00
_cell.angle_gamma   90.00
#
_symmetry.space_group_name_H-M   'P 1'
#
loop_
_entity.id
_entity.type
_entity.pdbx_description
1 polymer ?
#
loop_
_entity_poly.entity_id
_entity_poly.type
_entity_poly.pdbx_seq_one_letter_code
_entity_poly.pdbx_strand_id
1 'polypeptide(L)'
;MIKLKYVAVFPILVSLCACTPKEDPNSGIENSDFDIFCDQFTRLVNADDYSELTAQERALKLDAFLTEKLPPSSNAYQAWMAIQNAAADQRSMLYKDAARSAGHSDWSCLAVEQYGSQVGSH
;
A
#
# COMPACT_ATOMS: atom_id res chain seq x y z
N MET A 1 -42.57 64.85 -13.17
CA MET A 1 -42.35 63.72 -14.09
C MET A 1 -41.24 62.85 -13.54
N ILE A 2 -41.60 61.66 -13.06
CA ILE A 2 -40.70 60.69 -12.39
C ILE A 2 -40.14 59.76 -13.47
N LYS A 3 -38.82 59.58 -13.53
CA LYS A 3 -38.20 58.46 -14.25
C LYS A 3 -37.26 57.72 -13.31
N LEU A 4 -37.85 56.74 -12.64
CA LEU A 4 -37.21 55.69 -11.87
C LEU A 4 -36.51 54.75 -12.86
N LYS A 5 -35.17 54.66 -12.82
CA LYS A 5 -34.42 53.65 -13.58
C LYS A 5 -33.87 52.62 -12.60
N TYR A 6 -34.52 51.46 -12.62
CA TYR A 6 -34.15 50.24 -11.90
C TYR A 6 -32.77 49.76 -12.38
N VAL A 7 -31.79 49.70 -11.47
CA VAL A 7 -30.56 48.95 -11.68
C VAL A 7 -30.83 47.54 -11.17
N ALA A 8 -31.02 46.61 -12.11
CA ALA A 8 -31.22 45.20 -11.83
C ALA A 8 -29.94 44.61 -11.23
N VAL A 9 -30.06 44.13 -9.99
CA VAL A 9 -29.05 43.34 -9.29
C VAL A 9 -28.94 41.99 -9.99
N PHE A 10 -27.78 41.72 -10.59
CA PHE A 10 -27.45 40.42 -11.16
C PHE A 10 -27.23 39.40 -10.03
N PRO A 11 -28.03 38.32 -9.93
CA PRO A 11 -27.72 37.25 -9.01
C PRO A 11 -26.53 36.44 -9.55
N ILE A 12 -25.46 36.41 -8.75
CA ILE A 12 -24.30 35.54 -8.92
C ILE A 12 -24.78 34.09 -8.72
N LEU A 13 -24.96 33.36 -9.81
CA LEU A 13 -25.14 31.91 -9.78
C LEU A 13 -23.76 31.26 -9.57
N VAL A 14 -23.34 31.15 -8.30
CA VAL A 14 -22.25 30.25 -7.91
C VAL A 14 -22.81 28.83 -7.99
N SER A 15 -22.64 28.19 -9.13
CA SER A 15 -22.93 26.77 -9.29
C SER A 15 -21.83 25.98 -8.58
N LEU A 16 -21.98 25.79 -7.28
CA LEU A 16 -21.26 24.75 -6.55
C LEU A 16 -21.80 23.42 -7.07
N CYS A 17 -21.08 22.79 -8.00
CA CYS A 17 -21.15 21.34 -8.17
C CYS A 17 -20.62 20.72 -6.88
N ALA A 18 -21.49 20.62 -5.87
CA ALA A 18 -21.33 19.70 -4.78
C ALA A 18 -21.51 18.29 -5.36
N CYS A 19 -20.43 17.72 -5.88
CA CYS A 19 -20.32 16.27 -5.97
C CYS A 19 -20.09 15.78 -4.54
N THR A 20 -21.17 15.60 -3.79
CA THR A 20 -21.15 14.85 -2.54
C THR A 20 -20.63 13.45 -2.89
N PRO A 21 -19.52 12.97 -2.30
CA PRO A 21 -19.16 11.57 -2.41
C PRO A 21 -20.35 10.77 -1.90
N LYS A 22 -20.88 9.91 -2.77
CA LYS A 22 -21.79 8.85 -2.35
C LYS A 22 -20.92 7.92 -1.50
N GLU A 23 -21.01 8.06 -0.18
CA GLU A 23 -20.51 7.04 0.72
C GLU A 23 -21.45 5.85 0.57
N ASP A 24 -21.09 4.94 -0.33
CA ASP A 24 -21.65 3.60 -0.32
C ASP A 24 -21.20 2.92 0.98
N PRO A 25 -22.10 2.50 1.88
CA PRO A 25 -21.75 1.84 3.15
C PRO A 25 -21.28 0.39 2.93
N ASN A 26 -20.75 0.09 1.74
CA ASN A 26 -20.18 -1.18 1.35
C ASN A 26 -18.82 -0.96 0.68
N SER A 27 -17.98 -0.08 1.24
CA SER A 27 -16.55 -0.10 0.95
C SER A 27 -15.97 -1.34 1.64
N GLY A 28 -16.07 -2.50 0.99
CA GLY A 28 -15.15 -3.59 1.28
C GLY A 28 -13.76 -2.98 1.26
N ILE A 29 -13.02 -3.06 2.37
CA ILE A 29 -11.64 -2.56 2.43
C ILE A 29 -10.90 -3.32 1.34
N GLU A 30 -10.64 -2.66 0.21
CA GLU A 30 -9.80 -3.21 -0.83
C GLU A 30 -8.41 -3.24 -0.21
N ASN A 31 -7.95 -4.44 0.14
CA ASN A 31 -6.61 -4.63 0.68
C ASN A 31 -5.60 -4.06 -0.32
N SER A 32 -4.73 -3.17 0.16
CA SER A 32 -3.65 -2.65 -0.68
C SER A 32 -2.71 -3.77 -1.10
N ASP A 33 -1.92 -3.56 -2.15
CA ASP A 33 -0.88 -4.52 -2.54
C ASP A 33 0.16 -4.73 -1.42
N PHE A 34 0.41 -3.71 -0.60
CA PHE A 34 1.23 -3.79 0.61
C PHE A 34 0.57 -4.59 1.74
N ASP A 35 -0.76 -4.59 1.87
CA ASP A 35 -1.46 -5.47 2.82
C ASP A 35 -1.37 -6.93 2.37
N ILE A 36 -1.56 -7.20 1.07
CA ILE A 36 -1.36 -8.53 0.49
C ILE A 36 0.08 -9.01 0.71
N PHE A 37 1.07 -8.13 0.51
CA PHE A 37 2.47 -8.43 0.80
C PHE A 37 2.66 -8.79 2.28
N CYS A 38 2.08 -8.02 3.21
CA CYS A 38 2.18 -8.30 4.63
C CYS A 38 1.55 -9.65 5.00
N ASP A 39 0.40 -9.98 4.41
CA ASP A 39 -0.26 -11.26 4.60
C ASP A 39 0.60 -12.43 4.11
N GLN A 40 1.22 -12.31 2.93
CA GLN A 40 2.10 -13.36 2.41
C GLN A 40 3.40 -13.49 3.21
N PHE A 41 3.96 -12.38 3.67
CA PHE A 41 5.11 -12.38 4.56
C PHE A 41 4.78 -13.05 5.90
N THR A 42 3.62 -12.72 6.47
CA THR A 42 3.11 -13.34 7.71
C THR A 42 2.87 -14.83 7.53
N ARG A 43 2.32 -15.24 6.38
CA ARG A 43 2.17 -16.65 6.01
C ARG A 43 3.51 -17.37 5.93
N LEU A 44 4.53 -16.76 5.36
CA LEU A 44 5.88 -17.33 5.31
C LEU A 44 6.43 -17.57 6.72
N VAL A 45 6.42 -16.56 7.59
CA VAL A 45 7.06 -16.68 8.93
C VAL A 45 6.32 -17.64 9.87
N ASN A 46 5.04 -17.90 9.61
CA ASN A 46 4.22 -18.85 10.35
C ASN A 46 4.22 -20.27 9.73
N ALA A 47 4.97 -20.52 8.65
CA ALA A 47 5.06 -21.84 8.06
C ALA A 47 5.86 -22.80 8.97
N ASP A 48 5.42 -24.05 9.09
CA ASP A 48 6.03 -25.05 9.97
C ASP A 48 7.54 -25.27 9.68
N ASP A 49 7.92 -25.15 8.40
CA ASP A 49 9.29 -25.34 7.92
C ASP A 49 10.13 -24.04 7.98
N TYR A 50 9.58 -22.90 8.41
CA TYR A 50 10.28 -21.60 8.33
C TYR A 50 11.66 -21.61 8.99
N SER A 51 11.78 -22.26 10.15
CA SER A 51 13.03 -22.35 10.91
C SER A 51 14.11 -23.19 10.23
N GLU A 52 13.71 -24.07 9.31
CA GLU A 52 14.61 -24.97 8.56
C GLU A 52 15.15 -24.31 7.29
N LEU A 53 14.49 -23.25 6.81
CA LEU A 53 14.86 -22.52 5.59
C LEU A 53 15.96 -21.50 5.85
N THR A 54 16.92 -21.41 4.92
CA THR A 54 17.88 -20.31 4.82
C THR A 54 17.20 -18.99 4.45
N ALA A 55 17.88 -17.86 4.62
CA ALA A 55 17.37 -16.55 4.22
C ALA A 55 17.01 -16.48 2.73
N GLN A 56 17.82 -17.13 1.88
CA GLN A 56 17.60 -17.21 0.44
C GLN A 56 16.38 -18.10 0.11
N GLU A 57 16.24 -19.27 0.75
CA GLU A 57 15.07 -20.13 0.54
C GLU A 57 13.77 -19.45 1.00
N ARG A 58 13.83 -18.71 2.12
CA ARG A 58 12.71 -17.86 2.57
C ARG A 58 12.36 -16.80 1.52
N ALA A 59 13.36 -16.17 0.90
CA ALA A 59 13.14 -15.19 -0.16
C ALA A 59 12.46 -15.83 -1.38
N LEU A 60 12.95 -16.98 -1.85
CA LEU A 60 12.36 -17.71 -2.98
C LEU A 60 10.93 -18.15 -2.68
N LYS A 61 10.65 -18.59 -1.45
CA LYS A 61 9.31 -19.00 -1.03
C LYS A 61 8.35 -17.81 -0.94
N LEU A 62 8.82 -16.67 -0.44
CA LEU A 62 8.02 -15.44 -0.43
C LEU A 62 7.74 -14.96 -1.86
N ASP A 63 8.73 -14.98 -2.74
CA ASP A 63 8.58 -14.61 -4.16
C ASP A 63 7.49 -15.45 -4.85
N ALA A 64 7.47 -16.76 -4.60
CA ALA A 64 6.41 -17.65 -5.07
C ALA A 64 5.02 -17.25 -4.52
N PHE A 65 4.91 -16.93 -3.22
CA PHE A 65 3.63 -16.47 -2.65
C PHE A 65 3.17 -15.13 -3.23
N LEU A 66 4.10 -14.21 -3.49
CA LEU A 66 3.78 -12.90 -4.03
C LEU A 66 3.38 -12.97 -5.50
N THR A 67 4.07 -13.75 -6.34
CA THR A 67 3.72 -13.89 -7.76
C THR A 67 2.35 -14.53 -8.00
N GLU A 68 1.84 -15.33 -7.05
CA GLU A 68 0.47 -15.85 -7.07
C GLU A 68 -0.61 -14.81 -6.77
N LYS A 69 -0.25 -13.72 -6.07
CA LYS A 69 -1.21 -12.77 -5.46
C LYS A 69 -1.10 -11.35 -6.00
N LEU A 70 0.08 -10.98 -6.47
CA LEU A 70 0.41 -9.63 -6.90
C LEU A 70 0.84 -9.65 -8.37
N PRO A 71 0.30 -8.75 -9.21
CA PRO A 71 0.84 -8.56 -10.54
C PRO A 71 2.26 -7.99 -10.44
N PRO A 72 3.15 -8.31 -11.40
CA PRO A 72 4.51 -7.76 -11.41
C PRO A 72 4.56 -6.23 -11.39
N SER A 73 3.52 -5.54 -11.86
CA SER A 73 3.43 -4.08 -11.87
C SER A 73 2.95 -3.45 -10.55
N SER A 74 2.62 -4.25 -9.53
CA SER A 74 2.22 -3.71 -8.22
C SER A 74 3.40 -3.02 -7.52
N ASN A 75 3.12 -1.97 -6.75
CA ASN A 75 4.14 -1.25 -6.01
C ASN A 75 4.81 -2.16 -4.96
N ALA A 76 4.02 -2.99 -4.29
CA ALA A 76 4.55 -3.93 -3.29
C ALA A 76 5.48 -4.99 -3.91
N TYR A 77 5.15 -5.54 -5.08
CA TYR A 77 6.03 -6.49 -5.75
C TYR A 77 7.31 -5.82 -6.28
N GLN A 78 7.19 -4.61 -6.85
CA GLN A 78 8.37 -3.83 -7.26
C GLN A 78 9.27 -3.50 -6.07
N ALA A 79 8.69 -3.15 -4.92
CA ALA A 79 9.42 -2.92 -3.68
C ALA A 79 10.14 -4.20 -3.21
N TRP A 80 9.46 -5.35 -3.21
CA TRP A 80 10.07 -6.66 -2.91
C TRP A 80 11.31 -6.92 -3.79
N MET A 81 11.17 -6.76 -5.10
CA MET A 81 12.28 -6.98 -6.05
C MET A 81 13.48 -6.07 -5.80
N ALA A 82 13.25 -4.83 -5.39
CA ALA A 82 14.31 -3.87 -5.09
C ALA A 82 14.95 -4.11 -3.70
N ILE A 83 14.16 -4.48 -2.69
CA ILE A 83 14.56 -4.46 -1.28
C ILE A 83 15.12 -5.81 -0.83
N GLN A 84 14.72 -6.94 -1.43
CA GLN A 84 15.16 -8.27 -0.97
C GLN A 84 16.69 -8.46 -0.97
N ASN A 85 17.42 -7.67 -1.76
CA ASN A 85 18.89 -7.69 -1.84
C ASN A 85 19.56 -6.54 -1.05
N ALA A 86 18.78 -5.65 -0.43
CA ALA A 86 19.30 -4.57 0.42
C ALA A 86 19.83 -5.12 1.75
N ALA A 87 20.67 -4.35 2.44
CA ALA A 87 21.24 -4.73 3.75
C ALA A 87 20.14 -5.19 4.72
N ALA A 88 20.36 -6.32 5.39
CA ALA A 88 19.34 -7.02 6.18
C ALA A 88 18.66 -6.11 7.22
N ASP A 89 19.43 -5.27 7.90
CA ASP A 89 18.97 -4.32 8.91
C ASP A 89 18.16 -3.14 8.34
N GLN A 90 18.25 -2.88 7.02
CA GLN A 90 17.53 -1.81 6.35
C GLN A 90 16.19 -2.24 5.75
N ARG A 91 15.97 -3.55 5.54
CA ARG A 91 14.81 -4.03 4.76
C ARG A 91 13.47 -3.58 5.32
N SER A 92 13.27 -3.69 6.64
CA SER A 92 12.01 -3.30 7.28
C SER A 92 11.69 -1.81 7.05
N MET A 93 12.66 -0.91 7.28
CA MET A 93 12.45 0.52 7.05
C MET A 93 12.21 0.83 5.57
N LEU A 94 12.91 0.15 4.66
CA LEU A 94 12.74 0.33 3.22
C LEU A 94 11.33 -0.07 2.75
N TYR A 95 10.74 -1.14 3.30
CA TYR A 95 9.35 -1.49 3.00
C TYR A 95 8.37 -0.43 3.48
N LYS A 96 8.60 0.11 4.68
CA LYS A 96 7.76 1.20 5.22
C LYS A 96 7.84 2.47 4.37
N ASP A 97 9.02 2.82 3.90
CA ASP A 97 9.21 3.98 3.02
C ASP A 97 8.62 3.76 1.63
N ALA A 98 8.70 2.53 1.09
CA ALA A 98 8.05 2.16 -0.16
C ALA A 98 6.52 2.26 -0.06
N ALA A 99 5.93 1.72 1.00
CA ALA A 99 4.48 1.80 1.26
C ALA A 99 4.02 3.27 1.40
N ARG A 100 4.77 4.08 2.16
CA ARG A 100 4.50 5.52 2.29
C ARG A 100 4.56 6.24 0.94
N SER A 101 5.55 5.93 0.11
CA SER A 101 5.72 6.55 -1.22
C SER A 101 4.59 6.18 -2.18
N ALA A 102 3.95 5.03 -1.98
CA ALA A 102 2.76 4.59 -2.70
C ALA A 102 1.43 5.15 -2.14
N GLY A 103 1.48 5.98 -1.09
CA GLY A 103 0.30 6.59 -0.47
C GLY A 103 -0.22 5.89 0.79
N HIS A 104 0.42 4.79 1.22
CA HIS A 104 0.06 4.03 2.42
C HIS A 104 0.87 4.50 3.63
N SER A 105 0.66 5.76 4.04
CA SER A 105 1.52 6.44 5.03
C SER A 105 1.53 5.79 6.43
N ASP A 106 0.44 5.11 6.80
CA ASP A 106 0.26 4.42 8.08
C ASP A 106 0.46 2.90 7.97
N TRP A 107 0.96 2.42 6.83
CA TRP A 107 1.20 0.99 6.65
C TRP A 107 2.24 0.48 7.64
N SER A 108 1.93 -0.66 8.25
CA SER A 108 2.81 -1.37 9.18
C SER A 108 2.63 -2.86 8.98
N CYS A 109 3.72 -3.61 9.12
CA CYS A 109 3.68 -5.07 9.04
C CYS A 109 4.58 -5.68 10.09
N LEU A 110 3.98 -6.16 11.17
CA LEU A 110 4.72 -6.70 12.33
C LEU A 110 5.67 -7.84 11.93
N ALA A 111 5.24 -8.71 11.01
CA ALA A 111 6.09 -9.79 10.52
C ALA A 111 7.35 -9.27 9.80
N VAL A 112 7.22 -8.21 9.00
CA VAL A 112 8.36 -7.58 8.32
C VAL A 112 9.26 -6.84 9.32
N GLU A 113 8.69 -6.19 10.33
CA GLU A 113 9.46 -5.54 11.40
C GLU A 113 10.30 -6.54 12.20
N GLN A 114 9.75 -7.71 12.51
CA GLN A 114 10.42 -8.72 13.33
C GLN A 114 11.39 -9.61 12.53
N TYR A 115 11.02 -9.96 11.29
CA TYR A 115 11.72 -10.99 10.51
C TYR A 115 12.29 -10.48 9.18
N GLY A 116 12.14 -9.19 8.84
CA GLY A 116 12.60 -8.63 7.57
C GLY A 116 14.09 -8.81 7.32
N SER A 117 14.91 -8.79 8.37
CA SER A 117 16.35 -9.05 8.28
C SER A 117 16.71 -10.50 7.94
N GLN A 118 15.76 -11.43 8.10
CA GLN A 118 15.96 -12.86 7.89
C GLN A 118 15.39 -13.38 6.56
N VAL A 119 14.79 -12.51 5.74
CA VAL A 119 14.18 -12.85 4.45
C VAL A 119 14.79 -11.96 3.36
N GLY A 120 15.50 -12.57 2.41
CA GLY A 120 16.20 -11.87 1.33
C GLY A 120 17.55 -12.52 1.03
N SER A 121 18.29 -11.99 0.06
CA SER A 121 19.66 -12.46 -0.24
C SER A 121 20.67 -11.74 0.66
N HIS A 122 21.46 -12.51 1.42
CA HIS A 122 22.77 -12.20 2.02
C HIS A 122 23.41 -13.48 2.51
#